data_AF-A0A9W8SD22-F1
#
_entry.id   AF-A0A9W8SD22-F1
#
_cell.length_a   1.000
_cell.length_b   1.000
_cell.length_c   1.000
_cell.angle_alpha   90.00
_cell.angle_beta   90.00
_cell.angle_gamma   90.00
#
_symmetry.space_group_name_H-M   'P 1'
#
loop_
_entity.id
_entity.type
_entity.pdbx_description
1 polymer ?
#
loop_
_entity_poly.entity_id
_entity_poly.type
_entity_poly.pdbx_seq_one_letter_code
_entity_poly.pdbx_strand_id
1 'polypeptide(L)'
;MCTESAQQILRILSSLSDQGLLETFLRFDQDATFTATIAIIMAAAIDSSLLQDPTPWTQRAFAIFDEMSSRGNLVAGMVASELKQLEGLLKGFFVNELRPPVATQDHSTPRAGTASDTNAPAATIAGYAEPFNLGTADDFGLGLNYELSAEQLMNIANSLDIDSLTWPWPEDSMMSDVEGA
;
A
#
# COMPACT_ATOMS: atom_id res chain seq x y z
N MET A 1 -7.25 2.81 -17.53
CA MET A 1 -8.54 3.41 -17.11
C MET A 1 -8.53 3.48 -15.59
N CYS A 2 -8.12 4.61 -15.01
CA CYS A 2 -8.16 4.99 -13.58
C CYS A 2 -7.13 6.10 -13.28
N THR A 3 -6.17 6.36 -14.18
CA THR A 3 -5.12 7.38 -13.99
C THR A 3 -5.70 8.77 -13.81
N GLU A 4 -6.65 9.18 -14.66
CA GLU A 4 -7.33 10.48 -14.53
C GLU A 4 -8.09 10.62 -13.20
N SER A 5 -8.74 9.55 -12.75
CA SER A 5 -9.42 9.51 -11.44
C SER A 5 -8.41 9.62 -10.28
N ALA A 6 -7.32 8.87 -10.34
CA ALA A 6 -6.24 8.93 -9.36
C ALA A 6 -5.60 10.34 -9.29
N GLN A 7 -5.35 10.96 -10.45
CA GLN A 7 -4.88 12.34 -10.51
C GLN A 7 -5.88 13.30 -9.86
N GLN A 8 -7.18 13.11 -10.11
CA GLN A 8 -8.22 13.94 -9.54
C GLN A 8 -8.31 13.79 -8.02
N ILE A 9 -8.23 12.56 -7.50
CA ILE A 9 -8.16 12.28 -6.06
C ILE A 9 -6.98 13.02 -5.44
N LEU A 10 -5.78 12.92 -6.03
CA LEU A 10 -4.59 13.60 -5.53
C LEU A 10 -4.73 15.13 -5.59
N ARG A 11 -5.37 15.69 -6.61
CA ARG A 11 -5.66 17.14 -6.67
C ARG A 11 -6.57 17.58 -5.53
N ILE A 12 -7.63 16.82 -5.25
CA ILE A 12 -8.57 17.12 -4.16
C ILE A 12 -7.84 17.07 -2.82
N LEU A 13 -7.13 15.98 -2.55
CA LEU A 13 -6.39 15.79 -1.30
C LEU A 13 -5.29 16.82 -1.10
N SER A 14 -4.57 17.20 -2.16
CA SER A 14 -3.58 18.29 -2.12
C SER A 14 -4.25 19.62 -1.76
N SER A 15 -5.41 19.92 -2.34
CA SER A 15 -6.18 21.14 -1.99
C SER A 15 -6.67 21.13 -0.54
N LEU A 16 -7.07 19.96 -0.02
CA LEU A 16 -7.46 19.81 1.39
C LEU A 16 -6.25 19.99 2.32
N SER A 17 -5.10 19.45 1.94
CA SER A 17 -3.82 19.64 2.64
C SER A 17 -3.43 21.12 2.71
N ASP A 18 -3.49 21.84 1.58
CA ASP A 18 -3.19 23.28 1.51
C ASP A 18 -4.12 24.12 2.40
N GLN A 19 -5.37 23.69 2.58
CA GLN A 19 -6.36 24.34 3.45
C GLN A 19 -6.28 23.88 4.92
N GLY A 20 -5.39 22.94 5.24
CA GLY A 20 -5.28 22.33 6.56
C GLY A 20 -6.46 21.44 6.96
N LEU A 21 -7.30 21.05 5.99
CA LEU A 21 -8.50 20.23 6.14
C LEU A 21 -8.25 18.73 5.96
N LEU A 22 -7.01 18.33 5.68
CA LEU A 22 -6.64 16.92 5.52
C LEU A 22 -6.82 16.19 6.85
N GLU A 23 -7.71 15.19 6.87
CA GLU A 23 -7.98 14.40 8.05
C GLU A 23 -6.84 13.41 8.25
N THR A 24 -6.00 13.68 9.24
CA THR A 24 -4.76 12.92 9.44
C THR A 24 -4.98 11.54 10.05
N PHE A 25 -6.02 11.37 10.87
CA PHE A 25 -6.25 10.14 11.65
C PHE A 25 -7.43 9.31 11.13
N LEU A 26 -8.14 9.81 10.12
CA LEU A 26 -9.22 9.05 9.50
C LEU A 26 -8.66 8.26 8.33
N ARG A 27 -9.05 6.99 8.25
CA ARG A 27 -8.62 6.07 7.19
C ARG A 27 -8.94 6.58 5.79
N PHE A 28 -9.98 7.40 5.64
CA PHE A 28 -10.51 7.79 4.34
C PHE A 28 -9.49 8.51 3.44
N ASP A 29 -8.90 9.61 3.93
CA ASP A 29 -7.91 10.37 3.14
C ASP A 29 -6.64 9.54 2.89
N GLN A 30 -6.23 8.73 3.86
CA GLN A 30 -5.08 7.85 3.73
C GLN A 30 -5.30 6.76 2.67
N ASP A 31 -6.44 6.07 2.71
CA ASP A 31 -6.81 5.00 1.77
C ASP A 31 -6.99 5.56 0.34
N ALA A 32 -7.55 6.76 0.23
CA ALA A 32 -7.67 7.48 -1.03
C ALA A 32 -6.29 7.86 -1.59
N THR A 33 -5.39 8.40 -0.76
CA THR A 33 -4.01 8.73 -1.15
C THR A 33 -3.26 7.47 -1.60
N PHE A 34 -3.33 6.39 -0.81
CA PHE A 34 -2.68 5.11 -1.11
C PHE A 34 -3.16 4.53 -2.44
N THR A 35 -4.48 4.41 -2.61
CA THR A 35 -5.08 3.80 -3.80
C THR A 35 -4.76 4.60 -5.06
N ALA A 36 -4.84 5.93 -4.99
CA ALA A 36 -4.46 6.79 -6.11
C ALA A 36 -2.97 6.65 -6.43
N THR A 37 -2.10 6.58 -5.42
CA THR A 37 -0.65 6.45 -5.62
C THR A 37 -0.27 5.12 -6.27
N ILE A 38 -0.84 4.00 -5.82
CA ILE A 38 -0.64 2.70 -6.47
C ILE A 38 -1.08 2.75 -7.92
N ALA A 39 -2.24 3.32 -8.23
CA ALA A 39 -2.72 3.40 -9.60
C ALA A 39 -1.75 4.20 -10.51
N ILE A 40 -1.16 5.28 -9.99
CA ILE A 40 -0.14 6.07 -10.70
C ILE A 40 1.16 5.27 -10.92
N ILE A 41 1.69 4.65 -9.86
CA ILE A 41 2.93 3.86 -9.91
C ILE A 41 2.77 2.68 -10.88
N MET A 42 1.65 1.96 -10.78
CA MET A 42 1.37 0.81 -11.65
C MET A 42 1.13 1.23 -13.10
N ALA A 43 0.42 2.34 -13.35
CA ALA A 43 0.26 2.84 -14.72
C ALA A 43 1.59 3.19 -15.37
N ALA A 44 2.47 3.87 -14.63
CA ALA A 44 3.82 4.19 -15.10
C ALA A 44 4.69 2.96 -15.36
N ALA A 45 4.50 1.91 -14.56
CA ALA A 45 5.21 0.64 -14.73
C ALA A 45 4.70 -0.16 -15.94
N ILE A 46 3.38 -0.32 -16.08
CA ILE A 46 2.81 -1.20 -17.11
C ILE A 46 2.94 -0.59 -18.51
N ASP A 47 2.58 0.68 -18.68
CA ASP A 47 2.61 1.35 -19.98
C ASP A 47 2.71 2.87 -19.82
N SER A 48 3.85 3.42 -20.25
CA SER A 48 4.13 4.86 -20.28
C SER A 48 3.11 5.69 -21.07
N SER A 49 2.35 5.08 -21.99
CA SER A 49 1.29 5.77 -22.74
C SER A 49 0.09 6.15 -21.88
N LEU A 50 -0.13 5.43 -20.77
CA LEU A 50 -1.24 5.65 -19.83
C LEU A 50 -1.06 6.91 -18.99
N LEU A 51 0.19 7.38 -18.85
CA LEU A 51 0.54 8.54 -18.04
C LEU A 51 1.85 9.17 -18.55
N GLN A 52 1.73 10.31 -19.24
CA GLN A 52 2.88 11.00 -19.87
C GLN A 52 3.99 11.38 -18.89
N ASP A 53 3.64 11.82 -17.67
CA ASP A 53 4.61 12.10 -16.61
C ASP A 53 4.03 11.73 -15.24
N PRO A 54 4.50 10.64 -14.60
CA PRO A 54 4.06 10.23 -13.27
C PRO A 54 4.67 11.05 -12.13
N THR A 55 5.82 11.68 -12.36
CA THR A 55 6.64 12.36 -11.34
C THR A 55 5.88 13.40 -10.51
N PRO A 56 5.11 14.35 -11.11
CA PRO A 56 4.39 15.35 -10.33
C PRO A 56 3.26 14.73 -9.48
N TRP A 57 2.74 13.58 -9.89
CA TRP A 57 1.67 12.88 -9.19
C TRP A 57 2.22 12.09 -8.00
N THR A 58 3.32 11.36 -8.19
CA THR A 58 3.98 10.65 -7.09
C THR A 58 4.55 11.64 -6.07
N GLN A 59 5.16 12.74 -6.51
CA GLN A 59 5.62 13.80 -5.60
C GLN A 59 4.48 14.40 -4.77
N ARG A 60 3.34 14.70 -5.42
CA ARG A 60 2.16 15.21 -4.72
C ARG A 60 1.62 14.21 -3.70
N ALA A 61 1.54 12.93 -4.06
CA ALA A 61 1.12 11.88 -3.14
C ALA A 61 2.03 11.78 -1.91
N PHE A 62 3.35 11.79 -2.11
CA PHE A 62 4.30 11.71 -1.00
C PHE A 62 4.25 12.96 -0.12
N ALA A 63 4.00 14.15 -0.67
CA ALA A 63 3.78 15.35 0.13
C ALA A 63 2.53 15.23 1.02
N ILE A 64 1.45 14.62 0.53
CA ILE A 64 0.24 14.35 1.32
C ILE A 64 0.54 13.38 2.47
N PHE A 65 1.27 12.29 2.21
CA PHE A 65 1.70 11.37 3.26
C PHE A 65 2.63 12.02 4.29
N ASP A 66 3.56 12.87 3.83
CA ASP A 66 4.46 13.61 4.70
C ASP A 66 3.68 14.60 5.59
N GLU A 67 2.65 15.26 5.06
CA GLU A 67 1.74 16.11 5.85
C GLU A 67 1.02 15.29 6.93
N MET A 68 0.40 14.15 6.57
CA MET A 68 -0.24 13.26 7.53
C MET A 68 0.75 12.78 8.61
N SER A 69 1.95 12.38 8.20
CA SER A 69 3.00 11.93 9.11
C SER A 69 3.45 13.03 10.07
N SER A 70 3.64 14.26 9.58
CA SER A 70 4.02 15.42 10.39
C SER A 70 2.99 15.78 11.47
N ARG A 71 1.72 15.45 11.21
CA ARG A 71 0.59 15.64 12.14
C ARG A 71 0.36 14.45 13.07
N GLY A 72 1.21 13.42 13.01
CA GLY A 72 1.22 12.30 13.95
C GLY A 72 0.72 10.96 13.40
N ASN A 73 0.36 10.86 12.11
CA ASN A 73 0.02 9.58 11.50
C ASN A 73 1.27 8.82 11.05
N LEU A 74 1.82 8.02 11.96
CA LEU A 74 3.00 7.18 11.69
C LEU A 74 2.75 6.15 10.58
N VAL A 75 1.50 5.69 10.42
CA VAL A 75 1.12 4.72 9.37
C VAL A 75 1.27 5.34 8.00
N ALA A 76 0.93 6.62 7.83
CA ALA A 76 1.15 7.35 6.57
C ALA A 76 2.64 7.35 6.17
N GLY A 77 3.54 7.55 7.13
CA GLY A 77 4.99 7.47 6.90
C GLY A 77 5.45 6.08 6.46
N MET A 78 4.98 5.02 7.12
CA MET A 78 5.30 3.63 6.75
C MET A 78 4.77 3.28 5.35
N VAL A 79 3.51 3.62 5.06
CA VAL A 79 2.90 3.40 3.75
C VAL A 79 3.66 4.16 2.65
N ALA A 80 4.10 5.39 2.92
CA ALA A 80 4.90 6.14 1.96
C ALA A 80 6.25 5.48 1.68
N SER A 81 6.93 4.90 2.69
CA SER A 81 8.18 4.16 2.45
C SER A 81 7.96 2.90 1.61
N GLU A 82 6.91 2.13 1.88
CA GLU A 82 6.56 0.94 1.11
C GLU A 82 6.28 1.28 -0.36
N LEU A 83 5.53 2.37 -0.61
CA LEU A 83 5.23 2.83 -1.96
C LEU A 83 6.49 3.33 -2.71
N LYS A 84 7.41 4.01 -2.01
CA LYS A 84 8.71 4.42 -2.61
C LYS A 84 9.56 3.20 -2.97
N GLN A 85 9.57 2.17 -2.12
CA GLN A 85 10.26 0.92 -2.40
C GLN A 85 9.63 0.20 -3.60
N LEU A 86 8.30 0.11 -3.66
CA LEU A 86 7.58 -0.47 -4.79
C LEU A 86 7.90 0.26 -6.10
N GLU A 87 7.90 1.61 -6.09
CA GLU A 87 8.27 2.41 -7.25
C GLU A 87 9.71 2.11 -7.72
N GLY A 88 10.64 1.97 -6.77
CA GLY A 88 12.03 1.60 -7.05
C GLY A 88 12.17 0.21 -7.68
N LEU A 89 11.46 -0.79 -7.14
CA LEU A 89 11.45 -2.15 -7.66
C LEU A 89 10.92 -2.18 -9.10
N LEU A 90 9.77 -1.55 -9.34
CA LEU A 90 9.15 -1.51 -10.67
C LEU A 90 10.06 -0.82 -11.69
N LYS A 91 10.72 0.29 -11.34
CA LYS A 91 11.73 0.92 -12.19
C LYS A 91 12.90 -0.02 -12.51
N GLY A 92 13.34 -0.81 -11.53
CA GLY A 92 14.43 -1.79 -11.70
C GLY A 92 14.10 -2.94 -12.64
N PHE A 93 12.86 -3.45 -12.61
CA PHE A 93 12.42 -4.54 -13.49
C PHE A 93 12.52 -4.17 -14.98
N PHE A 94 12.07 -2.97 -15.38
CA PHE A 94 12.10 -2.56 -16.79
C PHE A 94 13.50 -2.19 -17.30
N VAL A 95 14.40 -1.71 -16.44
CA VAL A 95 15.79 -1.44 -16.83
C VAL A 95 16.54 -2.74 -17.17
N ASN A 96 16.18 -3.86 -16.53
CA ASN A 96 16.83 -5.14 -16.77
C ASN A 96 16.36 -5.83 -18.07
N GLU A 97 15.11 -5.60 -18.49
CA GLU A 97 14.54 -6.10 -19.76
C GLU A 97 15.13 -5.41 -21.01
N LEU A 98 15.65 -4.18 -20.90
CA LEU A 98 16.29 -3.46 -22.01
C LEU A 98 17.77 -3.79 -22.22
N ARG A 99 18.35 -4.76 -21.49
CA ARG A 99 19.74 -5.15 -21.73
C ARG A 99 19.82 -6.02 -23.00
N PRO A 100 20.49 -5.58 -24.09
CA PRO A 100 20.62 -6.41 -25.28
C PRO A 100 21.41 -7.69 -24.95
N PRO A 101 21.07 -8.83 -25.56
CA PRO A 101 21.85 -10.05 -25.40
C PRO A 101 23.25 -9.77 -25.94
N VAL A 102 24.25 -9.89 -25.07
CA VAL A 102 25.65 -9.82 -25.50
C VAL A 102 25.86 -10.95 -26.51
N ALA A 103 26.11 -10.58 -27.75
CA ALA A 103 26.54 -11.50 -28.79
C ALA A 103 27.94 -12.03 -28.42
N THR A 104 28.01 -13.15 -27.72
CA THR A 104 29.25 -13.93 -27.62
C THR A 104 29.32 -14.90 -28.78
N GLN A 105 30.32 -14.63 -29.62
CA GLN A 105 30.72 -15.33 -30.82
C GLN A 105 30.70 -16.87 -30.69
N ASP A 106 30.16 -17.49 -31.74
CA ASP A 106 30.35 -18.90 -32.08
C ASP A 106 31.84 -19.25 -32.11
N HIS A 107 32.24 -20.19 -31.25
CA HIS A 107 33.36 -21.06 -31.54
C HIS A 107 32.95 -22.50 -31.25
N SER A 108 32.73 -23.24 -32.33
CA SER A 108 32.32 -24.64 -32.35
C SER A 108 33.41 -25.55 -31.74
N THR A 109 33.03 -26.49 -30.88
CA THR A 109 33.48 -27.91 -30.92
C THR A 109 32.59 -28.78 -30.01
N PRO A 110 32.28 -30.04 -30.40
CA PRO A 110 31.28 -30.85 -29.73
C PRO A 110 31.88 -31.82 -28.71
N ARG A 111 31.25 -31.97 -27.55
CA ARG A 111 31.47 -33.14 -26.68
C ARG A 111 30.15 -33.65 -26.10
N ALA A 112 29.80 -34.86 -26.51
CA ALA A 112 28.64 -35.62 -26.06
C ALA A 112 28.79 -36.11 -24.61
N GLY A 113 27.67 -36.16 -23.88
CA GLY A 113 27.55 -36.94 -22.63
C GLY A 113 26.51 -36.43 -21.61
N THR A 114 25.27 -36.90 -21.77
CA THR A 114 24.31 -37.34 -20.71
C THR A 114 23.74 -36.37 -19.64
N ALA A 115 22.44 -36.08 -19.84
CA ALA A 115 21.28 -36.22 -18.92
C ALA A 115 21.17 -35.44 -17.58
N SER A 116 19.98 -34.83 -17.45
CA SER A 116 19.20 -34.47 -16.24
C SER A 116 19.61 -33.26 -15.41
N ASP A 117 18.88 -32.14 -15.58
CA ASP A 117 17.83 -31.68 -14.65
C ASP A 117 17.58 -30.17 -14.82
N THR A 118 16.31 -29.84 -15.02
CA THR A 118 15.79 -28.49 -15.26
C THR A 118 15.89 -27.66 -13.99
N ASN A 119 16.97 -26.90 -13.81
CA ASN A 119 17.06 -25.84 -12.81
C ASN A 119 17.10 -24.47 -13.52
N ALA A 120 16.05 -23.68 -13.30
CA ALA A 120 15.96 -22.30 -13.73
C ALA A 120 17.11 -21.47 -13.12
N PRO A 121 17.70 -20.50 -13.85
CA PRO A 121 18.78 -19.69 -13.29
C PRO A 121 18.17 -18.66 -12.34
N ALA A 122 18.26 -18.91 -11.04
CA ALA A 122 18.16 -17.86 -10.04
C ALA A 122 19.31 -16.86 -10.29
N ALA A 123 18.96 -15.63 -10.64
CA ALA A 123 19.94 -14.55 -10.80
C ALA A 123 20.47 -14.15 -9.42
N THR A 124 21.62 -14.70 -9.04
CA THR A 124 22.29 -14.38 -7.78
C THR A 124 22.98 -13.03 -7.89
N ILE A 125 22.41 -11.99 -7.26
CA ILE A 125 23.11 -10.71 -7.04
C ILE A 125 24.05 -10.89 -5.86
N ALA A 126 25.35 -10.75 -6.09
CA ALA A 126 26.37 -10.79 -5.05
C ALA A 126 26.14 -9.64 -4.06
N GLY A 127 25.66 -9.98 -2.85
CA GLY A 127 25.37 -9.04 -1.76
C GLY A 127 24.14 -9.40 -0.93
N TYR A 128 23.24 -10.23 -1.48
CA TYR A 128 22.00 -10.64 -0.83
C TYR A 128 21.93 -12.17 -0.86
N ALA A 129 22.53 -12.80 0.14
CA ALA A 129 22.34 -14.23 0.36
C ALA A 129 21.05 -14.42 1.16
N GLU A 130 19.90 -14.37 0.51
CA GLU A 130 18.71 -15.17 0.84
C GLU A 130 17.75 -15.12 -0.37
N PRO A 131 17.25 -16.26 -0.86
CA PRO A 131 16.31 -16.30 -1.96
C PRO A 131 14.98 -15.65 -1.58
N PHE A 132 14.46 -14.76 -2.43
CA PHE A 132 13.12 -14.19 -2.31
C PHE A 132 12.06 -15.31 -2.45
N ASN A 133 11.78 -15.99 -1.34
CA ASN A 133 10.59 -16.81 -1.20
C ASN A 133 9.43 -15.87 -0.87
N LEU A 134 8.36 -15.93 -1.67
CA LEU A 134 7.04 -15.44 -1.29
C LEU A 134 6.47 -16.38 -0.20
N GLY A 135 7.20 -16.50 0.91
CA GLY A 135 6.71 -17.11 2.13
C GLY A 135 5.63 -16.19 2.69
N THR A 136 4.54 -16.81 3.12
CA THR A 136 3.54 -16.37 4.10
C THR A 136 3.51 -14.88 4.45
N ALA A 137 2.31 -14.28 4.43
CA ALA A 137 1.97 -12.87 4.65
C ALA A 137 2.38 -12.27 6.02
N ASP A 138 3.37 -12.85 6.67
CA ASP A 138 3.80 -12.66 8.04
C ASP A 138 4.96 -11.64 8.12
N ASP A 139 5.65 -11.33 7.00
CA ASP A 139 6.87 -10.49 6.97
C ASP A 139 6.67 -9.07 6.39
N PHE A 140 5.58 -8.81 5.66
CA PHE A 140 5.21 -7.44 5.30
C PHE A 140 4.48 -6.83 6.50
N GLY A 141 5.14 -5.92 7.22
CA GLY A 141 4.66 -5.20 8.42
C GLY A 141 3.43 -4.31 8.21
N LEU A 142 2.49 -4.69 7.34
CA LEU A 142 1.23 -4.04 7.04
C LEU A 142 0.16 -4.25 8.10
N GLY A 143 0.47 -4.89 9.24
CA GLY A 143 -0.36 -4.86 10.45
C GLY A 143 -1.83 -5.23 10.25
N LEU A 144 -2.16 -6.05 9.25
CA LEU A 144 -3.52 -6.57 9.03
C LEU A 144 -3.76 -7.89 9.77
N ASN A 145 -2.85 -8.29 10.65
CA ASN A 145 -3.04 -9.42 11.56
C ASN A 145 -3.94 -9.03 12.74
N TYR A 146 -5.23 -8.79 12.44
CA TYR A 146 -6.31 -8.91 13.41
C TYR A 146 -6.82 -10.36 13.48
N GLU A 147 -5.97 -11.36 13.24
CA GLU A 147 -6.33 -12.75 13.48
C GLU A 147 -6.21 -13.05 14.98
N LEU A 148 -7.16 -12.50 15.74
CA LEU A 148 -7.40 -12.96 17.10
C LEU A 148 -7.86 -14.42 17.00
N SER A 149 -7.15 -15.33 17.67
CA SER A 149 -7.63 -16.70 17.85
C SER A 149 -9.05 -16.66 18.41
N ALA A 150 -9.88 -17.65 18.05
CA ALA A 150 -11.23 -17.79 18.59
C ALA A 150 -11.24 -17.72 20.14
N GLU A 151 -10.19 -18.22 20.78
CA GLU A 151 -9.98 -18.16 22.23
C GLU A 151 -9.76 -16.73 22.75
N GLN A 152 -9.00 -15.93 22.00
CA GLN A 152 -8.73 -14.53 22.33
C GLN A 152 -9.98 -13.67 22.12
N LEU A 153 -10.72 -13.90 21.04
CA LEU A 153 -12.03 -13.27 20.80
C LEU A 153 -13.00 -13.59 21.95
N MET A 154 -13.05 -14.85 22.38
CA MET A 154 -13.91 -15.28 23.47
C MET A 154 -13.52 -14.66 24.81
N ASN A 155 -12.22 -14.55 25.11
CA ASN A 155 -11.74 -13.89 26.31
C ASN A 155 -12.05 -12.39 26.31
N ILE A 156 -11.94 -11.72 25.17
CA ILE A 156 -12.33 -10.31 25.04
C ILE A 156 -13.83 -10.17 25.28
N ALA A 157 -14.65 -11.01 24.64
CA ALA A 157 -16.10 -11.01 24.82
C ALA A 157 -16.51 -11.21 26.29
N ASN A 158 -15.83 -12.11 27.02
CA ASN A 158 -16.09 -12.35 28.44
C ASN A 158 -15.60 -11.23 29.36
N SER A 159 -14.66 -10.40 28.89
CA SER A 159 -14.14 -9.25 29.64
C SER A 159 -14.94 -7.97 29.46
N LEU A 160 -15.84 -7.92 28.46
CA LEU A 160 -16.68 -6.77 28.17
C LEU A 160 -17.86 -6.72 29.15
N ASP A 161 -17.86 -5.72 30.02
CA ASP A 161 -19.00 -5.40 30.88
C ASP A 161 -20.03 -4.57 30.09
N ILE A 162 -21.07 -5.25 29.61
CA ILE A 162 -22.12 -4.66 28.77
C ILE A 162 -22.92 -3.61 29.54
N ASP A 163 -22.99 -3.71 30.87
CA ASP A 163 -23.71 -2.77 31.73
C ASP A 163 -22.94 -1.45 31.94
N SER A 164 -21.62 -1.47 31.71
CA SER A 164 -20.75 -0.28 31.71
C SER A 164 -20.88 0.53 30.41
N LEU A 165 -21.30 -0.10 29.31
CA LEU A 165 -21.60 0.55 28.03
C LEU A 165 -22.98 1.23 28.05
N THR A 166 -23.25 2.00 29.11
CA THR A 166 -24.36 2.97 29.14
C THR A 166 -24.07 4.04 28.10
N TRP A 167 -24.37 3.71 26.85
CA TRP A 167 -24.47 4.68 25.77
C TRP A 167 -25.46 5.75 26.26
N PRO A 168 -25.12 7.04 26.17
CA PRO A 168 -26.05 8.10 26.51
C PRO A 168 -27.07 8.17 25.37
N TRP A 169 -27.96 7.18 25.32
CA TRP A 169 -29.24 7.37 24.67
C TRP A 169 -29.88 8.53 25.42
N PRO A 170 -30.26 9.63 24.76
CA PRO A 170 -31.16 10.57 25.40
C PRO A 170 -32.39 9.77 25.79
N GLU A 171 -32.55 9.52 27.09
CA GLU A 171 -33.82 9.02 27.61
C GLU A 171 -34.87 10.01 27.12
N ASP A 172 -35.80 9.51 26.31
CA ASP A 172 -36.92 10.28 25.82
C ASP A 172 -37.69 10.80 27.04
N SER A 173 -37.37 12.02 27.42
CA SER A 173 -38.14 12.87 28.31
C SER A 173 -39.44 13.24 27.61
N MET A 174 -40.27 12.26 27.31
CA MET A 174 -41.70 12.45 27.09
C MET A 174 -42.40 12.27 28.43
N MET A 175 -42.18 13.23 29.34
CA MET A 175 -43.12 13.48 30.42
C MET A 175 -43.72 14.88 30.25
N SER A 176 -45.06 14.84 30.12
CA SER A 176 -46.02 15.84 30.56
C SER A 176 -45.89 17.25 29.98
N ASP A 177 -46.65 17.50 28.91
CA ASP A 177 -47.40 18.74 28.81
C ASP A 177 -48.68 18.49 28.01
N VAL A 178 -49.82 18.52 28.70
CA VAL A 178 -51.07 19.19 28.30
C VAL A 178 -52.15 18.79 29.32
N GLU A 179 -52.16 19.54 30.42
CA GLU A 179 -53.36 19.78 31.21
C GLU A 179 -53.69 21.27 30.98
N GLY A 180 -54.81 21.55 30.33
CA GLY A 180 -55.17 22.93 29.98
C GLY A 180 -56.27 23.08 28.93
N ALA A 181 -57.49 22.66 29.25
CA ALA A 181 -58.73 23.21 28.71
C ALA A 181 -59.87 23.01 29.72
#